data_AF-A0A2W7AM59-F1
#
_entry.id   AF-A0A2W7AM59-F1
#
_cell.length_a   1.000
_cell.length_b   1.000
_cell.length_c   1.000
_cell.angle_alpha   90.00
_cell.angle_beta   90.00
_cell.angle_gamma   90.00
#
_symmetry.space_group_name_H-M   'P 1'
#
loop_
_entity.id
_entity.type
_entity.pdbx_description
1 polymer ?
#
loop_
_entity_poly.entity_id
_entity_poly.type
_entity_poly.pdbx_seq_one_letter_code
_entity_poly.pdbx_strand_id
1 'polypeptide(L)' 'QVIVWIARLGGFLARKGDGEPGLKTLWRGIGVLHHLLEGAQLAAKT' A
#
# COMPACT_ATOMS: atom_id res chain seq x y z
N GLN A 1 3.82 -2.22 11.84
CA GLN A 1 4.12 -2.90 10.55
C GLN A 1 3.16 -2.55 9.41
N VAL A 2 1.85 -2.75 9.57
CA VAL A 2 0.86 -2.59 8.47
C VAL A 2 0.86 -1.20 7.83
N ILE A 3 0.99 -0.15 8.63
CA ILE A 3 1.04 1.25 8.16
C ILE A 3 2.17 1.44 7.12
N VAL A 4 3.37 0.93 7.42
CA VAL A 4 4.52 1.04 6.51
C VAL A 4 4.29 0.23 5.24
N TRP A 5 3.69 -0.97 5.33
CA TRP A 5 3.39 -1.78 4.14
C TRP A 5 2.41 -1.08 3.20
N ILE A 6 1.31 -0.56 3.73
CA ILE A 6 0.33 0.23 2.97
C ILE A 6 1.02 1.44 2.36
N ALA A 7 1.78 2.21 3.14
CA ALA A 7 2.48 3.37 2.62
C ALA A 7 3.48 3.04 1.51
N ARG A 8 4.18 1.89 1.60
CA ARG A 8 5.10 1.42 0.55
C ARG A 8 4.39 1.14 -0.77
N LEU A 9 3.17 0.60 -0.73
CA LEU A 9 2.31 0.48 -1.92
C LEU A 9 1.98 1.86 -2.53
N GLY A 10 1.88 2.89 -1.69
CA GLY A 10 1.67 4.28 -2.13
C GLY A 10 2.95 5.05 -2.49
N GLY A 11 4.12 4.39 -2.49
CA GLY A 11 5.41 4.97 -2.88
C GLY A 11 6.32 5.42 -1.73
N PHE A 12 5.99 5.11 -0.47
CA PHE A 12 6.90 5.36 0.66
C PHE A 12 8.10 4.41 0.60
N LEU A 13 9.33 4.91 0.68
CA LEU A 13 10.53 4.07 0.53
C LEU A 13 10.92 3.32 1.82
N ALA A 14 10.58 3.86 2.98
CA ALA A 14 10.92 3.32 4.30
C ALA A 14 12.44 3.13 4.53
N ARG A 15 13.26 4.11 4.12
CA ARG A 15 14.71 4.11 4.39
C ARG A 15 14.98 4.65 5.79
N LYS A 16 16.19 4.37 6.29
CA LYS A 16 16.65 4.92 7.57
C LYS A 16 16.63 6.46 7.52
N GLY A 17 15.84 7.07 8.41
CA GLY A 17 15.71 8.52 8.50
C GLY A 17 14.58 9.15 7.67
N ASP A 18 13.81 8.38 6.89
CA ASP A 18 12.65 8.90 6.14
C ASP A 18 11.50 9.36 7.08
N GLY A 19 11.53 8.98 8.36
CA GLY A 19 10.49 9.29 9.35
C GLY A 19 9.23 8.44 9.16
N GLU A 20 8.09 8.96 9.60
CA GLU A 20 6.81 8.26 9.49
C GLU A 20 6.11 8.55 8.15
N PRO A 21 5.34 7.58 7.61
CA PRO A 21 4.63 7.79 6.37
C PRO A 21 3.55 8.87 6.47
N GLY A 22 3.43 9.70 5.43
CA GLY A 22 2.42 10.75 5.36
C GLY A 22 1.05 10.27 4.88
N LEU A 23 0.03 11.11 5.06
CA LEU A 23 -1.35 10.86 4.63
C LEU A 23 -1.46 10.51 3.14
N LYS A 24 -0.69 11.21 2.29
CA LYS A 24 -0.71 11.00 0.83
C LYS A 24 -0.22 9.60 0.44
N THR A 25 0.85 9.12 1.06
CA THR A 25 1.39 7.78 0.80
C THR A 25 0.45 6.69 1.32
N LEU A 26 -0.22 6.92 2.45
CA LEU A 26 -1.22 6.00 2.96
C LEU A 26 -2.46 5.93 2.07
N TRP A 27 -2.99 7.08 1.63
CA TRP A 27 -4.17 7.12 0.78
C TRP A 27 -3.95 6.41 -0.55
N ARG A 28 -2.82 6.66 -1.23
CA ARG A 28 -2.44 5.91 -2.43
C ARG A 28 -2.27 4.42 -2.16
N GLY A 29 -1.63 4.09 -1.05
CA GLY A 29 -1.39 2.71 -0.64
C GLY A 29 -2.66 1.90 -0.46
N ILE A 30 -3.68 2.48 0.18
CA ILE A 30 -5.00 1.85 0.36
C ILE A 30 -5.66 1.61 -0.99
N GLY A 31 -5.62 2.59 -1.91
CA GLY A 31 -6.18 2.42 -3.25
C GLY A 31 -5.50 1.30 -4.05
N VAL A 32 -4.16 1.23 -4.01
CA VAL A 32 -3.40 0.14 -4.66
C VAL A 32 -3.75 -1.22 -4.02
N LEU A 33 -3.82 -1.29 -2.69
CA LEU A 33 -4.18 -2.51 -1.98
C LEU A 33 -5.58 -3.01 -2.38
N HIS A 34 -6.56 -2.11 -2.47
CA HIS A 34 -7.91 -2.46 -2.90
C HIS A 34 -7.93 -3.07 -4.30
N HIS A 35 -7.19 -2.46 -5.24
CA HIS A 35 -7.13 -2.97 -6.61
C HIS A 35 -6.44 -4.34 -6.72
N LEU A 36 -5.38 -4.56 -5.94
CA LEU A 36 -4.73 -5.87 -5.85
C LEU A 36 -5.67 -6.93 -5.28
N LEU A 37 -6.48 -6.57 -4.28
CA LEU A 37 -7.48 -7.47 -3.71
C LEU A 37 -8.56 -7.86 -4.72
N GLU A 38 -9.09 -6.89 -5.48
CA GLU A 38 -10.04 -7.15 -6.56
C GLU A 38 -9.47 -8.11 -7.60
N GLY A 39 -8.24 -7.84 -8.08
CA GLY A 39 -7.55 -8.70 -9.04
C GLY A 39 -7.33 -10.13 -8.51
N ALA A 40 -6.93 -10.27 -7.25
CA ALA A 40 -6.75 -11.57 -6.62
C ALA A 40 -8.07 -12.34 -6.49
N GLN A 41 -9.16 -11.66 -6.14
CA GLN A 41 -10.49 -12.27 -6.07
C GLN A 41 -11.00 -12.73 -7.45
N LEU A 42 -10.73 -11.95 -8.51
CA LEU A 42 -11.09 -12.34 -9.87
C LEU A 42 -10.28 -13.55 -10.32
N ALA A 43 -8.97 -13.56 -10.08
CA ALA A 43 -8.11 -14.71 -10.41
C ALA A 43 -8.52 -15.99 -9.66
N ALA A 44 -8.96 -15.87 -8.41
CA ALA A 44 -9.40 -17.02 -7.62
C ALA A 44 -10.78 -17.57 -8.02
N LYS A 45 -11.57 -16.81 -8.78
CA LYS A 45 -12.90 -17.23 -9.29
C LYS A 45 -12.83 -17.91 -10.66
N THR A 46 -11.66 -17.93 -11.29
CA THR A 46 -11.41 -18.61 -12.57
C THR A 46 -10.85 -19.99 -12.30
#